data_AF-A0A6N9V5D2-F1
#
_entry.id   AF-A0A6N9V5D2-F1
#
_cell.length_a   1.000
_cell.length_b   1.000
_cell.length_c   1.000
_cell.angle_alpha   90.00
_cell.angle_beta   90.00
_cell.angle_gamma   90.00
#
_symmetry.space_group_name_H-M   'P 1'
#
loop_
_entity.id
_entity.type
_entity.pdbx_description
1 polymer ?
#
loop_
_entity_poly.entity_id
_entity_poly.type
_entity_poly.pdbx_seq_one_letter_code
_entity_poly.pdbx_strand_id
1 'polypeptide(L)' 'EDQDTWIASPYAPMGLLRPVDGGYVFNGHWQFSSGTDHCEWIFLGGFLADADGERLSPPRSVHVILPRADYE' A
#
# COMPACT_ATOMS: atom_id res chain seq x y z
N GLU A 1 -16.20 2.23 15.88
CA GLU A 1 -16.27 3.35 14.92
C GLU A 1 -15.76 4.56 15.64
N ASP A 2 -14.57 5.02 15.29
CA ASP A 2 -13.97 6.24 15.82
C ASP A 2 -13.86 7.24 14.65
N GLN A 3 -14.46 8.42 14.82
CA GLN A 3 -14.44 9.46 13.79
C GLN A 3 -13.15 10.31 13.84
N ASP A 4 -12.36 10.14 14.90
CA ASP A 4 -11.09 10.82 15.09
C ASP A 4 -9.90 10.01 14.54
N THR A 5 -10.15 8.84 13.92
CA THR A 5 -9.12 8.05 13.23
C THR A 5 -8.60 8.78 11.99
N TRP A 6 -7.29 9.05 11.95
CA TRP A 6 -6.63 9.70 10.82
C TRP A 6 -5.97 8.68 9.88
N ILE A 7 -5.93 9.03 8.59
CA ILE A 7 -5.39 8.19 7.51
C ILE A 7 -4.34 8.96 6.71
N ALA A 8 -3.13 8.42 6.61
CA ALA A 8 -2.07 8.96 5.74
C ALA A 8 -2.26 8.49 4.29
N SER A 9 -1.76 9.22 3.29
CA SER A 9 -2.06 8.87 1.89
C SER A 9 -1.03 9.27 0.81
N PRO A 10 0.17 8.65 0.78
CA PRO A 10 1.05 8.76 -0.38
C PRO A 10 0.54 7.87 -1.53
N TYR A 11 -0.12 8.50 -2.51
CA TYR A 11 -0.77 7.81 -3.64
C TYR A 11 0.17 7.36 -4.77
N ALA A 12 1.41 7.84 -4.81
CA ALA A 12 2.34 7.47 -5.87
C ALA A 12 2.56 5.93 -5.86
N PRO A 13 2.46 5.24 -7.01
CA PRO A 13 2.53 3.79 -7.05
C PRO A 13 3.97 3.30 -6.93
N MET A 14 4.47 3.20 -5.70
CA MET A 14 5.85 2.82 -5.38
C MET A 14 6.01 1.37 -4.90
N GLY A 15 4.91 0.62 -4.76
CA GLY A 15 4.93 -0.78 -4.31
C GLY A 15 4.41 -1.77 -5.33
N LEU A 16 4.69 -3.05 -5.08
CA LEU A 16 4.25 -4.19 -5.89
C LEU A 16 3.43 -5.16 -5.05
N LEU A 17 2.26 -5.54 -5.56
CA LEU A 17 1.36 -6.52 -4.97
C LEU A 17 1.56 -7.86 -5.66
N ARG A 18 2.28 -8.78 -5.02
CA ARG A 18 2.45 -10.15 -5.49
C ARG A 18 1.31 -11.03 -4.97
N PRO A 19 0.54 -11.72 -5.83
CA PRO A 19 -0.53 -12.59 -5.37
C PRO A 19 0.03 -13.78 -4.57
N VAL A 20 -0.69 -14.13 -3.50
CA VAL A 20 -0.47 -15.32 -2.68
C VAL A 20 -1.82 -15.94 -2.33
N ASP A 21 -1.82 -17.18 -1.84
CA ASP A 21 -3.04 -17.81 -1.33
C ASP A 21 -3.66 -16.94 -0.24
N GLY A 22 -4.90 -16.49 -0.45
CA GLY A 22 -5.63 -15.64 0.49
C GLY A 22 -5.39 -14.13 0.35
N GLY A 23 -4.59 -13.65 -0.62
CA GLY A 23 -4.45 -12.21 -0.85
C GLY A 23 -3.18 -11.80 -1.60
N TYR A 24 -2.49 -10.80 -1.06
CA TYR A 24 -1.28 -10.23 -1.65
C TYR A 24 -0.22 -10.01 -0.59
N VAL A 25 1.04 -10.21 -0.97
CA VAL A 25 2.17 -9.60 -0.27
C VAL A 25 2.46 -8.28 -0.96
N PHE A 26 2.39 -7.18 -0.20
CA PHE A 26 2.62 -5.83 -0.71
C PHE A 26 3.91 -5.27 -0.15
N ASN A 27 4.89 -5.05 -1.02
CA ASN A 27 6.20 -4.48 -0.65
C ASN A 27 6.46 -3.20 -1.44
N GLY A 28 7.09 -2.23 -0.79
CA GLY A 28 7.52 -1.00 -1.43
C GLY A 28 8.11 -0.04 -0.41
N HIS A 29 8.49 1.14 -0.89
CA HIS A 29 8.96 2.21 -0.04
C HIS A 29 8.40 3.53 -0.56
N TRP A 30 7.66 4.25 0.29
CA TRP A 30 7.00 5.51 -0.06
C TRP A 30 7.66 6.65 0.70
N GLN A 31 7.95 7.71 -0.05
CA GLN A 31 8.37 8.99 0.51
C GLN A 31 7.16 9.92 0.65
N PHE A 32 7.31 10.98 1.45
CA PHE A 32 6.32 12.04 1.60
C PHE A 32 4.96 11.61 2.19
N SER A 33 4.98 10.76 3.22
CA SER A 33 3.78 10.42 4.01
C SER A 33 3.57 11.44 5.14
N SER A 34 2.96 12.58 4.83
CA SER A 34 2.73 13.67 5.79
C SER A 34 1.89 13.22 7.00
N GLY A 35 2.41 13.42 8.21
CA GLY A 35 1.68 13.14 9.46
C GLY A 35 1.46 11.65 9.75
N THR A 36 2.16 10.75 9.06
CA THR A 36 1.95 9.29 9.17
C THR A 36 2.12 8.73 10.59
N ASP A 37 2.93 9.38 11.42
CA ASP A 37 3.11 9.02 12.84
C ASP A 37 1.85 9.25 13.70
N HIS A 38 0.90 10.06 13.21
CA HIS A 38 -0.36 10.36 13.88
C HIS A 38 -1.56 9.63 13.27
N CYS A 39 -1.33 8.72 12.32
CA CYS A 39 -2.39 8.00 11.62
C CYS A 39 -2.43 6.53 12.06
N GLU A 40 -3.63 5.96 12.13
CA GLU A 40 -3.81 4.53 12.44
C GLU A 40 -3.85 3.66 11.17
N TRP A 41 -4.07 4.30 10.03
CA TRP A 41 -4.16 3.65 8.72
C TRP A 41 -3.40 4.46 7.67
N ILE A 42 -3.03 3.78 6.60
CA ILE A 42 -2.43 4.41 5.43
C ILE A 42 -3.05 3.89 4.14
N PHE A 43 -3.15 4.79 3.16
CA PHE A 43 -3.64 4.55 1.82
C PHE A 43 -2.48 4.68 0.84
N LEU A 44 -2.01 3.57 0.28
CA LEU A 44 -0.80 3.50 -0.56
C LEU A 44 -1.14 3.18 -2.01
N GLY A 45 -0.44 3.82 -2.94
CA GLY A 45 -0.46 3.42 -4.35
C GLY A 45 0.49 2.25 -4.63
N GLY A 46 0.07 1.29 -5.45
CA GLY A 46 0.92 0.19 -5.92
C GLY A 46 0.56 -0.30 -7.33
N PHE A 47 1.35 -1.23 -7.85
CA PHE A 47 1.05 -1.99 -9.06
C PHE A 47 0.83 -3.46 -8.75
N LEU A 48 -0.03 -4.12 -9.52
CA LEU A 48 -0.11 -5.58 -9.50
C LEU A 48 1.14 -6.21 -10.12
N ALA A 49 1.60 -7.28 -9.50
CA ALA A 49 2.64 -8.16 -10.00
C ALA A 49 2.08 -9.57 -10.30
N ASP A 50 2.82 -10.35 -11.07
CA ASP A 50 2.57 -11.79 -11.23
C ASP A 50 3.11 -12.59 -10.03
N ALA A 51 2.99 -13.91 -10.09
CA ALA A 51 3.41 -14.81 -9.01
C ALA A 51 4.92 -14.77 -8.72
N ASP A 52 5.73 -14.37 -9.70
CA ASP A 52 7.19 -14.24 -9.58
C ASP A 52 7.60 -12.87 -9.02
N GLY A 53 6.64 -11.95 -8.85
CA GLY A 53 6.86 -10.61 -8.31
C GLY A 53 7.16 -9.55 -9.39
N GLU A 54 7.06 -9.91 -10.66
CA GLU A 54 7.28 -8.99 -11.76
C GLU A 54 6.03 -8.17 -12.04
N ARG A 55 6.22 -6.86 -12.27
CA ARG A 55 5.10 -5.95 -12.54
C ARG A 55 4.37 -6.39 -13.82
N LEU A 56 3.04 -6.48 -13.75
CA LEU A 56 2.23 -6.82 -14.92
C LEU A 56 2.47 -5.84 -16.09
N SER A 57 2.41 -6.38 -17.31
CA SER A 57 2.42 -5.62 -18.56
C SER A 57 1.14 -5.92 -19.35
N PRO A 58 0.28 -4.92 -19.61
CA PRO A 58 0.42 -3.51 -19.22
C PRO A 58 0.26 -3.27 -17.70
N PRO A 59 0.85 -2.19 -17.15
CA PRO A 59 0.74 -1.89 -15.72
C PRO A 59 -0.70 -1.71 -15.25
N ARG A 60 -1.01 -2.27 -14.08
CA ARG A 60 -2.30 -2.09 -13.40
C ARG A 60 -2.06 -1.46 -12.04
N SER A 61 -2.39 -0.18 -11.89
CA SER A 61 -2.27 0.53 -10.61
C SER A 61 -3.47 0.23 -9.71
N VAL A 62 -3.21 0.11 -8.43
CA VAL A 62 -4.22 -0.10 -7.39
C VAL A 62 -3.91 0.78 -6.19
N HIS A 63 -4.91 0.95 -5.34
CA HIS A 63 -4.74 1.54 -4.03
C HIS A 63 -4.98 0.49 -2.95
N VAL A 64 -4.16 0.52 -1.91
CA VAL A 64 -4.15 -0.45 -0.82
C VAL A 64 -4.29 0.29 0.49
N ILE A 65 -5.13 -0.24 1.38
CA ILE A 65 -5.30 0.28 2.73
C ILE A 65 -4.71 -0.76 3.69
N LEU A 66 -3.86 -0.32 4.61
CA LEU A 66 -3.25 -1.17 5.64
C LEU A 66 -3.18 -0.44 6.99
N PRO A 67 -3.23 -1.18 8.11
CA PRO A 67 -3.11 -0.60 9.46
C PRO A 67 -1.67 -0.17 9.75
N ARG A 68 -1.49 0.75 10.71
CA ARG A 68 -0.17 1.23 11.16
C ARG A 68 0.78 0.11 11.59
N ALA A 69 0.26 -1.00 12.10
CA ALA A 69 1.06 -2.15 12.51
C ALA A 69 1.83 -2.83 11.36
N ASP A 70 1.46 -2.59 10.11
CA ASP A 70 2.01 -3.28 8.94
C ASP A 70 3.10 -2.46 8.22
N TYR A 71 3.46 -1.26 8.71
CA TYR A 71 4.49 -0.43 8.10
C TYR A 71 5.25 0.46 9.09
N GLU A 72 6.49 0.81 8.72
CA GLU A 72 7.32 1.82 9.38
C GLU A 72 7.33 3.13 8.59
#